data_AF-A0A2H9TMF0-F1
#
_entry.id   AF-A0A2H9TMF0-F1
#
_cell.length_a   1.000
_cell.length_b   1.000
_cell.length_c   1.000
_cell.angle_alpha   90.00
_cell.angle_beta   90.00
_cell.angle_gamma   90.00
#
_symmetry.space_group_name_H-M   'P 1'
#
loop_
_entity.id
_entity.type
_entity.pdbx_description
1 polymer ?
#
loop_
_entity_poly.entity_id
_entity_poly.type
_entity_poly.pdbx_seq_one_letter_code
_entity_poly.pdbx_strand_id
1 'polypeptide(L)'
;MPNNNANVRIETGVREDDEISVYYDPMIAKVVVHGETRLESLRRLDQTLGEFHVAGVRTNISLIRKILAEDQFKSGLVDTSFIKQHHDRLFAKTSPNTNHLALSAVLHVISNQTGNNMHDPWLQNDGYSGFIERTTLLKIKAYNNVYSCNVSVESKSEFMVRVEGPQLFEFVSEGSEGLNKGPSENSVLSPMPCRVSQVPIKVGDRVKKGGVLMIVEAMKMEHIIKAPMDVKIAKINYSEGQLVGEKKQLIEFSDSCE
;
A
#
# COMPACT_ATOMS: atom_id res chain seq x y z
N MET A 1 -12.21 5.91 21.79
CA MET A 1 -11.33 6.53 22.81
C MET A 1 -11.55 5.85 24.16
N PRO A 2 -10.58 5.83 25.08
CA PRO A 2 -10.79 5.28 26.42
C PRO A 2 -11.81 6.10 27.22
N ASN A 3 -12.43 5.49 28.23
CA ASN A 3 -13.46 6.13 29.05
C ASN A 3 -12.85 6.85 30.26
N ASN A 4 -13.51 7.94 30.69
CA ASN A 4 -13.19 8.59 31.95
C ASN A 4 -13.45 7.66 33.14
N ASN A 5 -12.60 7.76 34.15
CA ASN A 5 -12.77 7.08 35.43
C ASN A 5 -12.18 7.93 36.57
N ALA A 6 -12.21 7.41 37.80
CA ALA A 6 -11.75 8.15 38.99
C ALA A 6 -10.31 8.70 38.88
N ASN A 7 -9.44 8.02 38.13
CA ASN A 7 -8.01 8.34 38.01
C ASN A 7 -7.58 8.77 36.59
N VAL A 8 -8.52 8.83 35.64
CA VAL A 8 -8.27 9.16 34.24
C VAL A 8 -9.33 10.14 33.75
N ARG A 9 -8.89 11.32 33.32
CA ARG A 9 -9.72 12.38 32.76
C ARG A 9 -9.27 12.73 31.35
N ILE A 10 -10.16 12.57 30.39
CA ILE A 10 -9.99 12.86 28.98
C ILE A 10 -10.92 14.03 28.66
N GLU A 11 -10.32 15.13 28.24
CA GLU A 11 -11.00 16.34 27.78
C GLU A 11 -10.78 16.43 26.28
N THR A 12 -11.85 16.25 25.49
CA THR A 12 -11.80 16.29 24.02
C THR A 12 -12.87 17.23 23.49
N GLY A 13 -12.51 18.01 22.47
CA GLY A 13 -13.44 18.85 21.71
C GLY A 13 -13.95 18.19 20.42
N VAL A 14 -13.44 17.00 20.10
CA VAL A 14 -13.70 16.28 18.85
C VAL A 14 -14.30 14.90 19.09
N ARG A 15 -15.03 14.40 18.11
CA ARG A 15 -15.67 13.07 18.06
C ARG A 15 -15.19 12.28 16.85
N GLU A 16 -15.56 11.01 16.80
CA GLU A 16 -15.37 10.19 15.60
C GLU A 16 -16.09 10.86 14.41
N ASP A 17 -15.46 10.76 13.24
CA ASP A 17 -15.88 11.40 11.99
C ASP A 17 -15.81 12.94 11.93
N ASP A 18 -15.34 13.62 12.98
CA ASP A 18 -15.06 15.06 12.92
C ASP A 18 -13.83 15.37 12.05
N GLU A 19 -13.89 16.50 11.31
CA GLU A 19 -12.76 17.01 10.55
C GLU A 19 -11.85 17.90 11.43
N ILE A 20 -10.55 17.62 11.42
CA ILE A 20 -9.54 18.48 12.05
C ILE A 20 -9.10 19.55 11.05
N SER A 21 -9.72 20.73 11.14
CA SER A 21 -9.43 21.85 10.25
C SER A 21 -8.04 22.46 10.49
N VAL A 22 -7.44 22.95 9.41
CA VAL A 22 -6.16 23.70 9.44
C VAL A 22 -6.27 25.09 10.06
N TYR A 23 -7.49 25.61 10.26
CA TYR A 23 -7.72 26.95 10.78
C TYR A 23 -7.64 27.06 12.30
N TYR A 24 -7.57 25.94 13.02
CA TYR A 24 -7.56 25.89 14.48
C TYR A 24 -6.35 25.12 15.02
N ASP A 25 -6.18 25.16 16.35
CA ASP A 25 -5.16 24.36 17.03
C ASP A 25 -5.38 22.86 16.77
N PRO A 26 -4.36 22.09 16.35
CA PRO A 26 -4.47 20.65 16.12
C PRO A 26 -4.67 19.81 17.40
N MET A 27 -4.78 20.41 18.58
CA MET A 27 -5.04 19.70 19.83
C MET A 27 -6.41 18.99 19.84
N ILE A 28 -6.38 17.67 19.64
CA ILE A 28 -7.58 16.81 19.64
C ILE A 28 -8.09 16.47 21.05
N ALA A 29 -7.19 16.18 21.99
CA ALA A 29 -7.58 15.79 23.35
C ALA A 29 -6.49 16.09 24.37
N LYS A 30 -6.89 16.34 25.60
CA LYS A 30 -6.05 16.43 26.78
C LYS A 30 -6.31 15.23 27.69
N VAL A 31 -5.27 14.47 27.96
CA VAL A 31 -5.31 13.28 28.82
C VAL A 31 -4.62 13.62 30.13
N VAL A 32 -5.35 13.54 31.23
CA VAL A 32 -4.88 13.79 32.59
C VAL A 32 -5.08 12.51 33.39
N VAL A 33 -4.05 12.06 34.08
CA VAL A 33 -4.14 10.91 34.99
C VAL A 33 -3.66 11.30 36.37
N HIS A 34 -4.19 10.62 37.38
CA HIS A 34 -3.81 10.77 38.77
C HIS A 34 -3.38 9.41 39.32
N GLY A 35 -2.44 9.40 40.26
CA GLY A 35 -1.96 8.22 40.99
C GLY A 35 -1.26 8.63 42.27
N GLU A 36 -1.11 7.72 43.22
CA GLU A 36 -0.50 7.98 44.53
C GLU A 36 1.00 8.28 44.40
N THR A 37 1.64 7.68 43.40
CA THR A 37 3.04 7.94 43.07
C THR A 37 3.20 8.45 41.65
N ARG A 38 4.33 9.13 41.41
CA ARG A 38 4.71 9.56 40.07
C ARG A 38 4.82 8.37 39.11
N LEU A 39 5.43 7.28 39.56
CA LEU A 39 5.63 6.09 38.72
C LEU A 39 4.30 5.42 38.38
N GLU A 40 3.37 5.36 39.33
CA GLU A 40 2.01 4.87 39.07
C GLU A 40 1.27 5.76 38.06
N SER A 41 1.36 7.08 38.21
CA SER A 41 0.78 8.04 37.26
C SER A 41 1.36 7.87 35.86
N LEU A 42 2.68 7.69 35.72
CA LEU A 42 3.31 7.43 34.43
C LEU A 42 2.84 6.12 33.78
N ARG A 43 2.77 5.03 34.56
CA ARG A 43 2.28 3.73 34.04
C ARG A 43 0.83 3.84 33.59
N ARG A 44 -0.01 4.51 34.38
CA ARG A 44 -1.42 4.76 34.05
C ARG A 44 -1.54 5.58 32.77
N LEU A 45 -0.73 6.64 32.63
CA LEU A 45 -0.73 7.44 31.41
C LEU A 45 -0.31 6.62 30.18
N ASP A 46 0.74 5.79 30.29
CA ASP A 46 1.16 4.93 29.18
C ASP A 46 0.08 3.90 28.80
N GLN A 47 -0.56 3.29 29.80
CA GLN A 47 -1.66 2.35 29.58
C GLN A 47 -2.85 3.05 28.89
N THR A 48 -3.29 4.19 29.41
CA THR A 48 -4.39 4.96 28.82
C THR A 48 -4.06 5.38 27.39
N LEU A 49 -2.84 5.86 27.12
CA LEU A 49 -2.39 6.20 25.77
C LEU A 49 -2.34 4.97 24.84
N GLY A 50 -2.09 3.77 25.38
CA GLY A 50 -2.15 2.51 24.64
C GLY A 50 -3.56 2.10 24.19
N GLU A 51 -4.60 2.60 24.87
CA GLU A 51 -6.01 2.35 24.54
C GLU A 51 -6.57 3.35 23.51
N PHE A 52 -5.85 4.43 23.21
CA PHE A 52 -6.23 5.38 22.16
C PHE A 52 -6.03 4.78 20.77
N HIS A 53 -7.14 4.68 20.03
CA HIS A 53 -7.16 4.32 18.62
C HIS A 53 -7.64 5.55 17.84
N VAL A 54 -6.73 6.20 17.13
CA VAL A 54 -7.01 7.38 16.30
C VAL A 54 -6.47 7.11 14.90
N ALA A 55 -7.35 7.10 13.91
CA ALA A 55 -7.02 6.89 12.51
C ALA A 55 -7.29 8.17 11.69
N GLY A 56 -6.71 8.27 10.49
CA GLY A 56 -6.94 9.39 9.56
C GLY A 56 -6.04 10.61 9.76
N VAL A 57 -5.50 10.83 10.96
CA VAL A 57 -4.58 11.95 11.26
C VAL A 57 -3.28 11.48 11.89
N ARG A 58 -2.22 12.27 11.73
CA ARG A 58 -0.95 12.03 12.45
C ARG A 58 -1.11 12.44 13.90
N THR A 59 -0.73 11.56 14.83
CA THR A 59 -0.78 11.84 16.26
C THR A 59 0.61 11.79 16.89
N ASN A 60 0.76 12.45 18.05
CA ASN A 60 1.98 12.43 18.85
C ASN A 60 1.94 11.37 19.97
N ILE A 61 0.96 10.46 19.98
CA ILE A 61 0.79 9.43 21.04
C ILE A 61 2.07 8.60 21.19
N SER A 62 2.65 8.13 20.09
CA SER A 62 3.89 7.34 20.11
C SER A 62 5.08 8.13 20.68
N LEU A 63 5.17 9.42 20.38
CA LEU A 63 6.19 10.30 20.93
C LEU A 63 6.03 10.47 22.45
N ILE A 64 4.80 10.72 22.93
CA ILE A 64 4.53 10.86 24.36
C ILE A 64 4.90 9.57 25.08
N ARG A 65 4.48 8.40 24.58
CA ARG A 65 4.83 7.10 25.17
C ARG A 65 6.35 6.85 25.23
N LYS A 66 7.11 7.27 24.21
CA LYS A 66 8.59 7.24 24.26
C LYS A 66 9.15 8.15 25.35
N ILE A 67 8.61 9.36 25.51
CA ILE A 67 9.00 10.27 26.60
C ILE A 67 8.75 9.64 27.97
N LEU A 68 7.58 9.01 28.18
CA LEU A 68 7.26 8.31 29.44
C LEU A 68 8.23 7.16 29.74
N ALA A 69 8.80 6.54 28.70
CA ALA A 69 9.76 5.46 28.81
C ALA A 69 11.18 5.92 29.14
N GLU A 70 11.52 7.21 29.01
CA GLU A 70 12.86 7.73 29.32
C GLU A 70 13.13 7.81 30.83
N ASP A 71 14.30 7.34 31.27
CA ASP A 71 14.63 7.26 32.70
C ASP A 71 14.83 8.63 33.34
N GLN A 72 15.35 9.62 32.60
CA GLN A 72 15.39 11.02 33.04
C GLN A 72 13.97 11.58 33.25
N PHE A 73 13.04 11.26 32.35
CA PHE A 73 11.64 11.66 32.51
C PHE A 73 10.97 10.94 33.68
N LYS A 74 11.28 9.65 33.93
CA LYS A 74 10.76 8.90 35.09
C LYS A 74 11.24 9.45 36.42
N SER A 75 12.52 9.81 36.50
CA SER A 75 13.16 10.37 37.70
C SER A 75 12.82 11.84 37.95
N GLY A 76 12.30 12.55 36.95
CA GLY A 76 11.99 13.98 37.05
C GLY A 76 13.22 14.89 36.85
N LEU A 77 14.36 14.33 36.46
CA LEU A 77 15.59 15.05 36.14
C LEU A 77 15.50 15.59 34.70
N VAL A 78 14.59 16.53 34.47
CA VAL A 78 14.33 17.14 33.16
C VAL A 78 14.41 18.65 33.22
N ASP A 79 14.92 19.25 32.15
CA ASP A 79 14.92 20.69 31.92
C ASP A 79 14.23 21.03 30.58
N THR A 80 14.13 22.33 30.27
CA THR A 80 13.45 22.82 29.06
C THR A 80 14.14 22.42 27.74
N SER A 81 15.37 21.91 27.79
CA SER A 81 16.12 21.40 26.65
C SER A 81 16.06 19.88 26.50
N PHE A 82 15.40 19.14 27.40
CA PHE A 82 15.29 17.67 27.38
C PHE A 82 14.94 17.09 26.00
N ILE A 83 13.88 17.58 25.35
CA ILE A 83 13.45 17.07 24.04
C ILE A 83 14.53 17.29 22.98
N LYS A 84 15.25 18.42 23.04
CA LYS A 84 16.36 18.73 22.12
C LYS A 84 17.55 17.81 22.34
N GLN A 85 17.88 17.51 23.60
CA GLN A 85 18.97 16.61 23.96
C GLN A 85 18.69 15.15 23.55
N HIS A 86 17.43 14.71 23.63
CA HIS A 86 17.01 13.34 23.31
C HIS A 86 16.36 13.21 21.92
N HIS A 87 16.54 14.22 21.06
CA HIS A 87 15.82 14.35 19.79
C HIS A 87 15.93 13.09 18.92
N ASP A 88 17.14 12.62 18.65
CA ASP A 88 17.37 11.51 17.72
C ASP A 88 16.71 10.21 18.19
N ARG A 89 16.68 9.98 19.51
CA ARG A 89 16.05 8.79 20.11
C ARG A 89 14.53 8.90 20.12
N LEU A 90 14.00 10.05 20.53
CA LEU A 90 12.55 10.30 20.60
C LEU A 90 11.91 10.26 19.20
N PHE A 91 12.58 10.84 18.21
CA PHE A 91 12.09 10.93 16.83
C PHE A 91 12.63 9.82 15.91
N ALA A 92 13.39 8.84 16.44
CA ALA A 92 13.80 7.66 15.70
C ALA A 92 12.59 6.97 15.07
N LYS A 93 12.65 6.76 13.75
CA LYS A 93 11.60 6.06 13.00
C LYS A 93 11.56 4.60 13.46
N THR A 94 10.39 4.16 13.91
CA THR A 94 10.15 2.75 14.25
C THR A 94 9.54 2.04 13.06
N SER A 95 10.08 0.88 12.69
CA SER A 95 9.40 -0.02 11.76
C SER A 95 8.16 -0.63 12.43
N PRO A 96 7.08 -0.90 11.67
CA PRO A 96 5.96 -1.68 12.16
C PRO A 96 6.45 -3.05 12.66
N ASN A 97 5.80 -3.56 13.71
CA ASN A 97 6.07 -4.90 14.20
C ASN A 97 5.64 -5.93 13.14
N THR A 98 6.53 -6.86 12.81
CA THR A 98 6.28 -7.92 11.82
C THR A 98 5.03 -8.74 12.16
N ASN A 99 4.76 -8.98 13.45
CA ASN A 99 3.56 -9.70 13.89
C ASN A 99 2.29 -8.90 13.57
N HIS A 100 2.31 -7.58 13.71
CA HIS A 100 1.16 -6.75 13.33
C HIS A 100 0.93 -6.78 11.82
N LEU A 101 2.00 -6.72 11.02
CA LEU A 101 1.89 -6.86 9.57
C LEU A 101 1.29 -8.22 9.17
N ALA A 102 1.75 -9.30 9.80
CA ALA A 102 1.24 -10.64 9.55
C ALA A 102 -0.24 -10.78 9.95
N LEU A 103 -0.62 -10.27 11.12
CA LEU A 103 -2.01 -10.27 11.58
C LEU A 103 -2.92 -9.42 10.69
N SER A 104 -2.47 -8.25 10.24
CA SER A 104 -3.21 -7.43 9.28
C SER A 104 -3.41 -8.14 7.94
N ALA A 105 -2.39 -8.86 7.46
CA ALA A 105 -2.48 -9.64 6.24
C ALA A 105 -3.53 -10.76 6.35
N VAL A 106 -3.49 -11.53 7.45
CA VAL A 106 -4.47 -12.59 7.73
C VAL A 106 -5.87 -12.02 7.89
N LEU A 107 -6.03 -10.93 8.65
CA LEU A 107 -7.32 -10.28 8.84
C LEU A 107 -7.91 -9.81 7.50
N HIS A 108 -7.10 -9.27 6.60
CA HIS A 108 -7.55 -8.88 5.27
C HIS A 108 -8.07 -10.07 4.47
N VAL A 109 -7.31 -11.18 4.44
CA VAL A 109 -7.73 -12.44 3.78
C VAL A 109 -9.05 -12.98 4.37
N ILE A 110 -9.24 -12.88 5.68
CA ILE A 110 -10.48 -13.28 6.36
C ILE A 110 -11.63 -12.33 6.03
N SER A 111 -11.41 -11.02 6.08
CA SER A 111 -12.45 -9.99 5.90
C SER A 111 -13.01 -9.93 4.47
N ASN A 112 -12.23 -10.27 3.45
CA ASN A 112 -12.73 -10.33 2.06
C ASN A 112 -13.78 -11.43 1.83
N GLN A 113 -14.05 -12.29 2.81
CA GLN A 113 -15.03 -13.38 2.73
C GLN A 113 -16.43 -12.98 3.19
N THR A 114 -16.55 -11.93 3.99
CA THR A 114 -17.82 -11.54 4.62
C THR A 114 -18.71 -10.68 3.72
N GLY A 115 -18.28 -10.40 2.49
CA GLY A 115 -19.05 -9.65 1.50
C GLY A 115 -20.12 -10.50 0.80
N ASN A 116 -21.40 -10.18 1.03
CA ASN A 116 -22.66 -10.49 0.32
C ASN A 116 -22.95 -11.84 -0.36
N ASN A 117 -22.01 -12.76 -0.58
CA ASN A 117 -22.25 -14.07 -1.19
C ASN A 117 -21.59 -15.18 -0.36
N MET A 118 -22.21 -15.50 0.78
CA MET A 118 -21.81 -16.56 1.72
C MET A 118 -21.78 -17.97 1.08
N HIS A 119 -22.23 -18.14 -0.16
CA HIS A 119 -22.30 -19.41 -0.88
C HIS A 119 -21.43 -19.44 -2.14
N ASP A 120 -20.63 -18.40 -2.41
CA ASP A 120 -19.69 -18.44 -3.53
C ASP A 120 -18.49 -19.34 -3.14
N PRO A 121 -18.30 -20.49 -3.82
CA PRO A 121 -17.19 -21.40 -3.54
C PRO A 121 -15.82 -20.75 -3.80
N TRP A 122 -15.75 -19.69 -4.62
CA TRP A 122 -14.52 -18.98 -4.93
C TRP A 122 -14.11 -17.98 -3.84
N LEU A 123 -15.08 -17.57 -3.01
CA LEU A 123 -14.86 -16.69 -1.85
C LEU A 123 -14.59 -17.47 -0.56
N GLN A 124 -14.72 -18.80 -0.56
CA GLN A 124 -14.38 -19.64 0.60
C GLN A 124 -12.87 -19.66 0.83
N ASN A 125 -12.46 -19.70 2.10
CA ASN A 125 -11.06 -19.74 2.51
C ASN A 125 -10.76 -20.97 3.36
N ASP A 126 -11.13 -22.12 2.81
CA ASP A 126 -10.85 -23.44 3.35
C ASP A 126 -9.47 -23.98 2.93
N GLY A 127 -8.66 -23.17 2.23
CA GLY A 127 -7.38 -23.58 1.68
C GLY A 127 -7.53 -24.45 0.42
N TYR A 128 -8.74 -24.64 -0.13
CA TYR A 128 -8.92 -25.44 -1.33
C TYR A 128 -8.32 -24.73 -2.56
N SER A 129 -7.33 -25.37 -3.15
CA SER A 129 -6.73 -24.94 -4.42
C SER A 129 -6.23 -26.15 -5.19
N GLY A 130 -7.12 -27.06 -5.59
CA GLY A 130 -6.80 -28.19 -6.48
C GLY A 130 -5.55 -28.98 -6.07
N PHE A 131 -4.39 -28.62 -6.65
CA PHE A 131 -3.07 -29.26 -6.44
C PHE A 131 -1.94 -28.30 -5.99
N ILE A 132 -2.24 -27.04 -5.67
CA ILE A 132 -1.26 -26.01 -5.31
C ILE A 132 -1.63 -25.46 -3.94
N GLU A 133 -0.69 -24.91 -3.17
CA GLU A 133 -1.02 -24.16 -1.95
C GLU A 133 -1.68 -22.81 -2.29
N ARG A 134 -2.82 -22.49 -1.67
CA ARG A 134 -3.47 -21.19 -1.83
C ARG A 134 -2.66 -20.13 -1.11
N THR A 135 -1.87 -19.37 -1.87
CA THR A 135 -1.07 -18.26 -1.36
C THR A 135 -1.63 -16.94 -1.88
N THR A 136 -1.88 -16.00 -0.97
CA THR A 136 -2.27 -14.62 -1.30
C THR A 136 -1.10 -13.69 -1.01
N LEU A 137 -0.61 -13.01 -2.04
CA LEU A 137 0.40 -11.96 -1.88
C LEU A 137 -0.31 -10.63 -1.61
N LEU A 138 -0.06 -10.05 -0.44
CA LEU A 138 -0.55 -8.74 -0.05
C LEU A 138 0.61 -7.75 0.04
N LYS A 139 0.36 -6.51 -0.36
CA LYS A 139 1.29 -5.41 -0.18
C LYS A 139 0.74 -4.44 0.85
N ILE A 140 1.40 -4.35 1.99
CA ILE A 140 0.99 -3.48 3.09
C ILE A 140 1.89 -2.25 3.11
N LYS A 141 1.30 -1.06 2.91
CA LYS A 141 2.00 0.21 3.09
C LYS A 141 1.92 0.63 4.54
N ALA A 142 3.07 0.77 5.18
CA ALA A 142 3.17 1.30 6.54
C ALA A 142 4.22 2.42 6.56
N TYR A 143 3.78 3.61 6.96
CA TYR A 143 4.58 4.84 6.84
C TYR A 143 5.01 5.09 5.38
N ASN A 144 6.32 5.18 5.12
CA ASN A 144 6.89 5.35 3.77
C ASN A 144 7.38 4.03 3.14
N ASN A 145 7.17 2.91 3.82
CA ASN A 145 7.66 1.61 3.38
C ASN A 145 6.51 0.71 2.95
N VAL A 146 6.81 -0.21 2.05
CA VAL A 146 5.88 -1.27 1.66
C VAL A 146 6.47 -2.62 2.04
N TYR A 147 5.61 -3.46 2.59
CA TYR A 147 5.91 -4.80 3.04
C TYR A 147 5.14 -5.78 2.18
N SER A 148 5.81 -6.85 1.75
CA SER A 148 5.16 -7.94 1.03
C SER A 148 4.82 -9.05 2.02
N CYS A 149 3.54 -9.40 2.13
CA CYS A 149 3.04 -10.44 3.00
C CYS A 149 2.46 -11.57 2.15
N ASN A 150 3.15 -12.70 2.10
CA ASN A 150 2.62 -13.93 1.51
C ASN A 150 1.85 -14.69 2.59
N VAL A 151 0.54 -14.85 2.39
CA VAL A 151 -0.35 -15.58 3.29
C VAL A 151 -0.76 -16.88 2.63
N SER A 152 -0.29 -18.00 3.15
CA SER A 152 -0.69 -19.35 2.74
C SER A 152 -1.69 -19.90 3.75
N VAL A 153 -2.79 -20.49 3.26
CA VAL A 153 -3.86 -21.04 4.10
C VAL A 153 -3.66 -22.54 4.19
N GLU A 154 -3.34 -23.05 5.38
CA GLU A 154 -3.14 -24.48 5.60
C GLU A 154 -4.46 -25.16 6.00
N SER A 155 -5.28 -24.48 6.79
CA SER A 155 -6.62 -24.92 7.17
C SER A 155 -7.54 -23.72 7.43
N LYS A 156 -8.80 -23.96 7.78
CA LYS A 156 -9.78 -22.88 8.07
C LYS A 156 -9.33 -21.89 9.14
N SER A 157 -8.43 -22.29 10.03
CA SER A 157 -7.94 -21.46 11.15
C SER A 157 -6.42 -21.34 11.20
N GLU A 158 -5.68 -21.96 10.28
CA GLU A 158 -4.22 -21.98 10.28
C GLU A 158 -3.67 -21.31 9.03
N PHE A 159 -2.79 -20.35 9.26
CA PHE A 159 -2.21 -19.49 8.25
C PHE A 159 -0.70 -19.46 8.42
N MET A 160 0.04 -19.71 7.34
CA MET A 160 1.47 -19.42 7.28
C MET A 160 1.65 -18.05 6.65
N VAL A 161 2.33 -17.13 7.36
CA VAL A 161 2.58 -15.79 6.85
C VAL A 161 4.08 -15.55 6.74
N ARG A 162 4.53 -15.18 5.54
CA ARG A 162 5.90 -14.69 5.31
C ARG A 162 5.84 -13.19 5.04
N VAL A 163 6.52 -12.42 5.89
CA VAL A 163 6.65 -10.96 5.73
C VAL A 163 8.05 -10.65 5.23
N GLU A 164 8.14 -10.08 4.04
CA GLU A 164 9.39 -9.60 3.46
C GLU A 164 9.51 -8.09 3.66
N GLY A 165 10.75 -7.67 3.96
CA GLY A 165 11.10 -6.38 4.55
C GLY A 165 10.72 -5.13 3.74
N PRO A 166 11.02 -3.95 4.30
CA PRO A 166 10.59 -2.69 3.72
C PRO A 166 11.25 -2.48 2.35
N GLN A 167 10.45 -2.46 1.30
CA GLN A 167 10.84 -2.02 -0.03
C GLN A 167 10.25 -0.62 -0.26
N LEU A 168 11.06 0.31 -0.75
CA LEU A 168 10.59 1.62 -1.18
C LEU A 168 9.87 1.46 -2.52
N PHE A 169 8.56 1.69 -2.53
CA PHE A 169 7.76 1.68 -3.74
C PHE A 169 6.80 2.86 -3.72
N GLU A 170 6.68 3.51 -4.88
CA GLU A 170 5.62 4.48 -5.14
C GLU A 170 4.42 3.73 -5.74
N PHE A 171 3.32 3.68 -4.99
CA PHE A 171 2.07 3.09 -5.47
C PHE A 171 1.16 4.18 -6.01
N VAL A 172 0.73 3.98 -7.26
CA VAL A 172 -0.44 4.65 -7.82
C VAL A 172 -1.65 3.82 -7.40
N SER A 173 -2.56 4.37 -6.60
CA SER A 173 -3.80 3.67 -6.26
C SER A 173 -4.71 3.62 -7.49
N GLU A 174 -5.17 2.44 -7.89
CA GLU A 174 -6.34 2.31 -8.76
C GLU A 174 -7.57 2.73 -7.94
N GLY A 175 -8.02 3.96 -8.12
CA GLY A 175 -9.13 4.50 -7.34
C GLY A 175 -9.44 5.97 -7.55
N SER A 176 -9.35 6.46 -8.79
CA SER A 176 -10.12 7.56 -9.40
C SER A 176 -9.38 8.05 -10.65
N GLU A 177 -10.12 8.10 -11.76
CA GLU A 177 -9.68 8.55 -13.09
C GLU A 177 -8.72 7.63 -13.88
N GLY A 178 -9.33 6.78 -14.72
CA GLY A 178 -8.77 6.35 -16.00
C GLY A 178 -7.62 5.34 -15.95
N LEU A 179 -7.94 4.09 -16.30
CA LEU A 179 -6.97 3.20 -16.96
C LEU A 179 -6.44 3.92 -18.22
N ASN A 180 -5.33 4.62 -18.07
CA ASN A 180 -4.37 4.96 -19.11
C ASN A 180 -3.03 5.23 -18.44
N LYS A 181 -2.45 4.24 -17.73
CA LYS A 181 -1.02 4.03 -17.93
C LYS A 181 -0.89 3.45 -19.32
N GLY A 182 -0.87 4.35 -20.30
CA GLY A 182 -0.48 4.03 -21.65
C GLY A 182 0.86 3.29 -21.63
N PRO A 183 1.21 2.60 -22.72
CA PRO A 183 2.55 2.08 -22.82
C PRO A 183 3.54 3.24 -22.61
N SER A 184 4.78 2.96 -22.17
CA SER A 184 5.86 3.97 -22.15
C SER A 184 5.68 4.92 -23.33
N GLU A 185 5.70 6.25 -23.14
CA GLU A 185 5.23 7.22 -24.15
C GLU A 185 5.73 6.96 -25.57
N ASN A 186 6.87 6.25 -25.70
CA ASN A 186 7.51 5.87 -26.95
C ASN A 186 7.46 4.38 -27.35
N SER A 187 6.58 3.51 -26.85
CA SER A 187 6.51 2.13 -27.40
C SER A 187 5.12 1.51 -27.32
N VAL A 188 4.93 0.38 -28.00
CA VAL A 188 3.75 -0.49 -27.82
C VAL A 188 4.23 -1.88 -27.43
N LEU A 189 3.63 -2.41 -26.36
CA LEU A 189 3.96 -3.72 -25.82
C LEU A 189 2.99 -4.79 -26.31
N SER A 190 3.45 -6.05 -26.31
CA SER A 190 2.59 -7.20 -26.57
C SER A 190 1.59 -7.40 -25.42
N PRO A 191 0.27 -7.37 -25.68
CA PRO A 191 -0.75 -7.53 -24.64
C PRO A 191 -0.80 -8.97 -24.10
N MET A 192 -0.38 -9.94 -24.91
CA MET A 192 -0.35 -11.37 -24.59
C MET A 192 0.76 -12.06 -25.39
N PRO A 193 1.22 -13.27 -25.01
CA PRO A 193 2.08 -14.07 -25.87
C PRO A 193 1.37 -14.34 -27.20
N CYS A 194 2.01 -13.98 -28.31
CA CYS A 194 1.38 -14.03 -29.63
C CYS A 194 2.40 -14.33 -30.73
N ARG A 195 1.90 -14.67 -31.92
CA ARG A 195 2.70 -14.77 -33.14
C ARG A 195 2.41 -13.54 -34.01
N VAL A 196 3.43 -12.89 -34.57
CA VAL A 196 3.20 -11.78 -35.52
C VAL A 196 2.61 -12.35 -36.81
N SER A 197 1.37 -11.95 -37.13
CA SER A 197 0.71 -12.32 -38.39
C SER A 197 1.20 -11.41 -39.51
N GLN A 198 1.10 -10.09 -39.32
CA GLN A 198 1.45 -9.10 -40.35
C GLN A 198 2.01 -7.80 -39.74
N VAL A 199 2.92 -7.15 -40.47
CA VAL A 199 3.46 -5.82 -40.11
C VAL A 199 3.24 -4.84 -41.27
N PRO A 200 2.11 -4.12 -41.30
CA PRO A 200 1.73 -3.27 -42.43
C PRO A 200 2.44 -1.90 -42.48
N ILE A 201 3.37 -1.63 -41.56
CA ILE A 201 4.09 -0.35 -41.41
C ILE A 201 5.59 -0.54 -41.62
N LYS A 202 6.29 0.56 -41.93
CA LYS A 202 7.76 0.61 -42.04
C LYS A 202 8.35 1.59 -41.03
N VAL A 203 9.62 1.37 -40.70
CA VAL A 203 10.39 2.34 -39.91
C VAL A 203 10.42 3.68 -40.63
N GLY A 204 10.09 4.75 -39.92
CA GLY A 204 9.97 6.11 -40.45
C GLY A 204 8.55 6.55 -40.79
N ASP A 205 7.59 5.63 -40.87
CA ASP A 205 6.20 5.96 -41.19
C ASP A 205 5.55 6.81 -40.10
N ARG A 206 4.67 7.74 -40.51
CA ARG A 206 3.79 8.50 -39.62
C ARG A 206 2.41 7.84 -39.60
N VAL A 207 1.96 7.40 -38.43
CA VAL A 207 0.66 6.72 -38.24
C VAL A 207 -0.20 7.55 -37.30
N LYS A 208 -1.42 7.90 -37.74
CA LYS A 208 -2.39 8.62 -36.90
C LYS A 208 -2.94 7.74 -35.79
N LYS A 209 -3.43 8.35 -34.71
CA LYS A 209 -4.15 7.68 -33.63
C LYS A 209 -5.22 6.72 -34.17
N GLY A 210 -5.20 5.47 -33.71
CA GLY A 210 -6.11 4.41 -34.13
C GLY A 210 -5.70 3.69 -35.42
N GLY A 211 -4.66 4.15 -36.12
CA GLY A 211 -4.08 3.47 -37.28
C GLY A 211 -3.48 2.11 -36.92
N VAL A 212 -3.46 1.19 -37.88
CA VAL A 212 -2.97 -0.18 -37.68
C VAL A 212 -1.44 -0.18 -37.66
N LEU A 213 -0.87 -0.76 -36.60
CA LEU A 213 0.57 -0.90 -36.44
C LEU A 213 1.07 -2.33 -36.72
N MET A 214 0.38 -3.33 -36.18
CA MET A 214 0.77 -4.74 -36.31
C MET A 214 -0.46 -5.63 -36.11
N ILE A 215 -0.50 -6.77 -36.78
CA ILE A 215 -1.53 -7.78 -36.58
C ILE A 215 -0.86 -9.00 -35.95
N VAL A 216 -1.38 -9.44 -34.81
CA VAL A 216 -0.84 -10.58 -34.07
C VAL A 216 -1.90 -11.67 -33.94
N GLU A 217 -1.47 -12.92 -34.03
CA GLU A 217 -2.30 -14.10 -33.85
C GLU A 217 -2.06 -14.67 -32.44
N ALA A 218 -3.12 -14.83 -31.68
CA ALA A 218 -3.09 -15.56 -30.44
C ALA A 218 -4.44 -16.24 -30.20
N MET A 219 -4.41 -17.44 -29.60
CA MET A 219 -5.61 -18.27 -29.38
C MET A 219 -6.45 -18.51 -30.66
N LYS A 220 -5.80 -18.68 -31.82
CA LYS A 220 -6.42 -18.84 -33.15
C LYS A 220 -7.25 -17.63 -33.62
N MET A 221 -7.01 -16.47 -33.03
CA MET A 221 -7.65 -15.21 -33.40
C MET A 221 -6.63 -14.15 -33.74
N GLU A 222 -6.95 -13.31 -34.72
CA GLU A 222 -6.16 -12.13 -35.06
C GLU A 222 -6.56 -10.94 -34.18
N HIS A 223 -5.56 -10.25 -33.64
CA HIS A 223 -5.70 -9.05 -32.84
C HIS A 223 -4.92 -7.92 -33.51
N ILE A 224 -5.61 -6.80 -33.72
CA ILE A 224 -5.04 -5.61 -34.37
C ILE A 224 -4.45 -4.70 -33.29
N ILE A 225 -3.14 -4.48 -33.35
CA ILE A 225 -2.43 -3.51 -32.53
C ILE A 225 -2.53 -2.15 -33.22
N LYS A 226 -3.09 -1.17 -32.51
CA LYS A 226 -3.36 0.18 -33.02
C LYS A 226 -2.48 1.24 -32.37
N ALA A 227 -2.25 2.34 -33.08
CA ALA A 227 -1.50 3.48 -32.57
C ALA A 227 -2.28 4.20 -31.45
N PRO A 228 -1.70 4.39 -30.25
CA PRO A 228 -2.38 5.07 -29.14
C PRO A 228 -2.55 6.58 -29.36
N MET A 229 -1.69 7.17 -30.18
CA MET A 229 -1.66 8.58 -30.56
C MET A 229 -1.05 8.72 -31.96
N ASP A 230 -0.88 9.96 -32.45
CA ASP A 230 -0.13 10.23 -33.68
C ASP A 230 1.36 9.95 -33.42
N VAL A 231 1.92 8.97 -34.12
CA VAL A 231 3.26 8.44 -33.86
C VAL A 231 4.10 8.37 -35.12
N LYS A 232 5.42 8.49 -34.97
CA LYS A 232 6.40 8.14 -35.99
C LYS A 232 7.18 6.90 -35.56
N ILE A 233 7.25 5.90 -36.44
CA ILE A 233 7.85 4.60 -36.14
C ILE A 233 9.37 4.73 -36.10
N ALA A 234 9.98 4.54 -34.94
CA ALA A 234 11.44 4.55 -34.77
C ALA A 234 12.04 3.16 -35.01
N LYS A 235 11.37 2.11 -34.53
CA LYS A 235 11.88 0.74 -34.64
C LYS A 235 10.75 -0.28 -34.57
N ILE A 236 10.90 -1.37 -35.33
CA ILE A 236 10.02 -2.53 -35.30
C ILE A 236 10.87 -3.71 -34.83
N ASN A 237 10.52 -4.32 -33.70
CA ASN A 237 11.36 -5.33 -33.04
C ASN A 237 11.09 -6.77 -33.50
N TYR A 238 9.99 -7.00 -34.24
CA TYR A 238 9.58 -8.33 -34.67
C TYR A 238 9.12 -8.35 -36.13
N SER A 239 9.45 -9.42 -36.83
CA SER A 239 9.01 -9.70 -38.21
C SER A 239 7.85 -10.70 -38.23
N GLU A 240 7.16 -10.78 -39.37
CA GLU A 240 6.09 -11.76 -39.60
C GLU A 240 6.54 -13.19 -39.29
N GLY A 241 5.66 -13.95 -38.65
CA GLY A 241 5.88 -15.34 -38.22
C GLY A 241 6.60 -15.50 -36.88
N GLN A 242 7.19 -14.45 -36.29
CA GLN A 242 7.92 -14.55 -35.02
C GLN A 242 6.99 -14.67 -33.80
N LEU A 243 7.44 -15.45 -32.81
CA LEU A 243 6.77 -15.58 -31.51
C LEU A 243 7.25 -14.49 -30.56
N VAL A 244 6.29 -13.85 -29.89
CA VAL A 244 6.50 -12.77 -28.93
C VAL A 244 5.99 -13.20 -27.57
N GLY A 245 6.81 -13.01 -26.53
CA GLY A 245 6.43 -13.25 -25.14
C GLY A 245 5.58 -12.13 -24.54
N GLU A 246 5.05 -12.34 -23.34
CA GLU A 246 4.24 -11.35 -22.63
C GLU A 246 5.03 -10.05 -22.35
N LYS A 247 4.37 -8.88 -22.52
CA LYS A 247 4.91 -7.54 -22.21
C LYS A 247 6.23 -7.17 -22.90
N LYS A 248 6.57 -7.82 -24.02
CA LYS A 248 7.72 -7.44 -24.86
C LYS A 248 7.40 -6.25 -25.77
N GLN A 249 8.39 -5.40 -26.05
CA GLN A 249 8.25 -4.21 -26.90
C GLN A 249 8.12 -4.61 -28.37
N LEU A 250 6.96 -4.37 -28.97
CA LEU A 250 6.69 -4.66 -30.37
C LEU A 250 7.28 -3.58 -31.28
N ILE A 251 6.96 -2.32 -30.98
CA ILE A 251 7.30 -1.15 -31.79
C ILE A 251 7.73 -0.02 -30.86
N GLU A 252 8.76 0.72 -31.25
CA GLU A 252 9.23 1.93 -30.58
C GLU A 252 8.93 3.15 -31.46
N PHE A 253 8.55 4.26 -30.83
CA PHE A 253 8.24 5.55 -31.43
C PHE A 253 9.38 6.55 -31.17
N SER A 254 9.52 7.56 -32.03
CA SER A 254 10.48 8.65 -31.79
C SER A 254 9.89 9.72 -30.87
N ASP A 255 10.74 10.34 -30.04
CA ASP A 255 10.44 11.41 -29.05
C ASP A 255 9.80 12.71 -29.60
N SER A 256 9.41 12.78 -30.88
CA SER A 256 8.84 14.00 -31.46
C SER A 256 8.07 13.74 -32.76
N CYS A 257 6.78 14.10 -32.76
CA CYS A 257 6.06 14.52 -33.95
C CYS A 257 6.10 16.06 -33.97
N GLU A 258 7.06 16.64 -34.69
CA GLU A 258 6.83 17.95 -35.33
C GLU A 258 5.99 17.78 -36.61
#